data_AF-A0A2L2X7M5-F1
#
_entry.id   AF-A0A2L2X7M5-F1
#
_cell.length_a   1.000
_cell.length_b   1.000
_cell.length_c   1.000
_cell.angle_alpha   90.00
_cell.angle_beta   90.00
_cell.angle_gamma   90.00
#
_symmetry.space_group_name_H-M   'P 1'
#
loop_
_entity.id
_entity.type
_entity.pdbx_description
1 polymer ?
#
loop_
_entity_poly.entity_id
_entity_poly.type
_entity_poly.pdbx_seq_one_letter_code
_entity_poly.pdbx_strand_id
1 'polypeptide(L)'
;MFTLAEIVGGRLSPPFMPTKTQPYILGRLLHFPDDLAATREDTVILPFDAELLSVAVGASRYYPTDRWSLTVNGEKVFDSVYTKDLPEGAFLVAVIPVAAGQVLKFSFDNTEGMAKYIWFNYQFLK
;
A
#
# COMPACT_ATOMS: atom_id res chain seq x y z
N MET A 1 -22.35 7.84 -29.32
CA MET A 1 -22.18 6.50 -28.72
C MET A 1 -21.66 6.75 -27.31
N PHE A 2 -22.52 6.63 -26.30
CA PHE A 2 -22.15 6.86 -24.90
C PHE A 2 -21.99 5.49 -24.22
N THR A 3 -20.87 5.25 -23.56
CA THR A 3 -20.61 4.04 -22.80
C THR A 3 -21.29 4.13 -21.43
N LEU A 4 -21.97 3.04 -21.06
CA LEU A 4 -22.86 2.91 -19.92
C LEU A 4 -22.09 2.98 -18.58
N ALA A 5 -21.91 4.18 -18.03
CA ALA A 5 -21.72 4.35 -16.59
C ALA A 5 -23.12 4.61 -16.00
N GLU A 6 -23.78 3.54 -15.56
CA GLU A 6 -25.13 3.62 -15.00
C GLU A 6 -25.12 4.47 -13.72
N ILE A 7 -25.90 5.54 -13.73
CA ILE A 7 -26.33 6.24 -12.52
C ILE A 7 -27.38 5.34 -11.86
N VAL A 8 -26.96 4.46 -10.96
CA VAL A 8 -27.88 3.73 -10.07
C VAL A 8 -28.09 4.57 -8.80
N GLY A 9 -29.28 5.17 -8.65
CA GLY A 9 -29.75 5.69 -7.36
C GLY A 9 -29.29 7.11 -6.95
N GLY A 10 -28.82 7.96 -7.87
CA GLY A 10 -28.53 9.37 -7.57
C GLY A 10 -27.15 9.65 -6.97
N ARG A 11 -26.17 8.76 -7.17
CA ARG A 11 -24.75 8.98 -6.88
C ARG A 11 -23.94 8.95 -8.19
N LEU A 12 -22.95 9.83 -8.31
CA LEU A 12 -21.95 9.80 -9.40
C LEU A 12 -20.80 8.84 -9.06
N SER A 13 -20.31 8.11 -10.07
CA SER A 13 -19.45 6.92 -9.99
C SER A 13 -17.94 7.21 -10.17
N PRO A 14 -17.12 7.06 -9.12
CA PRO A 14 -15.72 6.61 -9.15
C PRO A 14 -15.60 5.26 -8.41
N PRO A 15 -14.49 4.49 -8.48
CA PRO A 15 -14.53 3.09 -8.06
C PRO A 15 -14.56 2.99 -6.52
N PHE A 16 -15.75 3.18 -5.94
CA PHE A 16 -16.09 2.76 -4.59
C PHE A 16 -16.16 1.24 -4.51
N MET A 17 -16.43 0.60 -5.65
CA MET A 17 -16.47 -0.85 -5.80
C MET A 17 -15.37 -1.27 -6.76
N PRO A 18 -14.67 -2.38 -6.47
CA PRO A 18 -13.76 -2.99 -7.42
C PRO A 18 -14.49 -3.43 -8.70
N THR A 19 -13.82 -3.31 -9.83
CA THR A 19 -14.28 -3.85 -11.13
C THR A 19 -13.65 -5.20 -11.43
N LYS A 20 -12.51 -5.50 -10.81
CA LYS A 20 -11.79 -6.78 -10.93
C LYS A 20 -12.25 -7.74 -9.85
N THR A 21 -12.04 -9.03 -10.06
CA THR A 21 -12.58 -10.07 -9.16
C THR A 21 -11.57 -11.10 -8.71
N GLN A 22 -10.41 -11.21 -9.37
CA GLN A 22 -9.41 -12.19 -8.99
C GLN A 22 -8.52 -11.64 -7.87
N PRO A 23 -8.51 -12.24 -6.67
CA PRO A 23 -7.63 -11.78 -5.60
C PRO A 23 -6.16 -11.99 -5.94
N TYR A 24 -5.35 -11.00 -5.61
CA TYR A 24 -3.90 -11.08 -5.73
C TYR A 24 -3.25 -10.38 -4.54
N ILE A 25 -2.53 -11.15 -3.72
CA ILE A 25 -1.86 -10.65 -2.52
C ILE A 25 -0.36 -10.72 -2.76
N LEU A 26 0.31 -9.57 -2.66
CA LEU A 26 1.76 -9.46 -2.85
C LEU A 26 2.42 -9.14 -1.53
N GLY A 27 3.14 -10.12 -0.97
CA GLY A 27 3.96 -9.95 0.24
C GLY A 27 5.38 -9.49 -0.10
N ARG A 28 5.94 -8.67 0.78
CA ARG A 28 7.30 -8.13 0.73
C ARG A 28 7.90 -8.11 2.13
N LEU A 29 9.23 -8.11 2.16
CA LEU A 29 10.02 -8.06 3.39
C LEU A 29 11.17 -7.08 3.19
N LEU A 30 11.28 -6.11 4.08
CA LEU A 30 12.43 -5.22 4.19
C LEU A 30 13.20 -5.56 5.47
N HIS A 31 14.51 -5.72 5.32
CA HIS A 31 15.40 -5.93 6.45
C HIS A 31 16.17 -4.65 6.74
N PHE A 32 16.21 -4.23 7.99
CA PHE A 32 17.09 -3.19 8.51
C PHE A 32 18.19 -3.85 9.35
N PRO A 33 19.46 -3.82 8.90
CA PRO A 33 20.58 -4.25 9.71
C PRO A 33 20.79 -3.28 10.89
N ASP A 34 21.57 -3.70 11.88
CA ASP A 34 21.84 -2.93 13.10
C ASP A 34 22.41 -1.52 12.82
N ASP A 35 22.14 -0.60 13.75
CA ASP A 35 22.81 0.69 13.97
C ASP A 35 22.70 1.74 12.85
N LEU A 36 21.54 1.87 12.21
CA LEU A 36 21.29 3.05 11.39
C LEU A 36 19.83 3.50 11.39
N ALA A 37 19.60 4.68 11.96
CA ALA A 37 18.38 5.43 11.68
C ALA A 37 18.35 5.76 10.18
N ALA A 38 17.46 5.10 9.45
CA ALA A 38 17.46 5.14 7.99
C ALA A 38 16.05 4.96 7.45
N THR A 39 15.85 5.56 6.28
CA THR A 39 14.73 5.23 5.41
C THR A 39 15.16 4.12 4.45
N ARG A 40 14.33 3.08 4.29
CA ARG A 40 14.48 2.11 3.21
C ARG A 40 13.21 2.05 2.38
N GLU A 41 13.40 1.71 1.11
CA GLU A 41 12.34 1.74 0.12
C GLU A 41 12.29 0.40 -0.62
N ASP A 42 11.08 -0.04 -0.95
CA ASP A 42 10.82 -1.15 -1.87
C ASP A 42 9.98 -0.62 -3.04
N THR A 43 10.35 -1.03 -4.25
CA THR A 43 9.66 -0.61 -5.47
C THR A 43 9.13 -1.81 -6.21
N VAL A 44 7.85 -1.76 -6.57
CA VAL A 44 7.14 -2.81 -7.29
C VAL A 44 6.51 -2.24 -8.56
N ILE A 45 6.61 -3.00 -9.64
CA ILE A 45 5.92 -2.73 -10.89
C ILE A 45 5.03 -3.95 -11.19
N LEU A 46 3.73 -3.72 -11.38
CA LEU A 46 2.79 -4.79 -11.72
C LEU A 46 2.73 -4.97 -13.24
N PRO A 47 2.84 -6.19 -13.78
CA PRO A 47 2.77 -6.43 -15.22
C PRO A 47 1.32 -6.52 -15.76
N PHE A 48 0.33 -6.24 -14.92
CA PHE A 48 -1.09 -6.31 -15.23
C PHE A 48 -1.85 -5.19 -14.52
N ASP A 49 -3.03 -4.85 -15.02
CA ASP A 49 -3.93 -3.93 -14.34
C ASP A 49 -4.44 -4.56 -13.04
N ALA A 50 -4.47 -3.78 -11.99
CA ALA A 50 -4.91 -4.17 -10.66
C ALA A 50 -5.76 -3.07 -10.01
N GLU A 51 -6.35 -3.38 -8.87
CA GLU A 51 -7.07 -2.46 -8.00
C GLU A 51 -6.59 -2.69 -6.57
N LEU A 52 -5.90 -1.71 -5.98
CA LEU A 52 -5.41 -1.79 -4.61
C LEU A 52 -6.58 -1.58 -3.64
N LEU A 53 -6.76 -2.56 -2.76
CA LEU A 53 -7.82 -2.58 -1.75
C LEU A 53 -7.31 -2.22 -0.36
N SER A 54 -6.15 -2.75 0.00
CA SER A 54 -5.58 -2.54 1.32
C SER A 54 -4.07 -2.77 1.32
N VAL A 55 -3.43 -2.22 2.34
CA VAL A 55 -2.03 -2.50 2.66
C VAL A 55 -1.94 -2.89 4.12
N ALA A 56 -1.24 -3.98 4.41
CA ALA A 56 -0.90 -4.34 5.78
C ALA A 56 0.60 -4.21 6.00
N VAL A 57 0.98 -3.75 7.19
CA VAL A 57 2.36 -3.54 7.61
C VAL A 57 2.53 -4.08 9.03
N GLY A 58 3.58 -4.85 9.22
CA GLY A 58 4.04 -5.34 10.51
C GLY A 58 5.55 -5.21 10.63
N ALA A 59 6.03 -5.15 11.87
CA ALA A 59 7.45 -5.06 12.19
C ALA A 59 7.82 -6.12 13.23
N SER A 60 9.08 -6.58 13.21
CA SER A 60 9.59 -7.50 14.25
C SER A 60 9.79 -6.79 15.58
N ARG A 61 9.90 -5.45 15.56
CA ARG A 61 9.99 -4.55 16.71
C ARG A 61 9.30 -3.25 16.35
N TYR A 62 8.43 -2.77 17.22
CA TYR A 62 7.64 -1.55 17.02
C TYR A 62 8.18 -0.41 17.86
N TYR A 63 8.23 0.77 17.26
CA TYR A 63 8.55 2.00 17.96
C TYR A 63 7.61 3.11 17.50
N PRO A 64 7.15 3.98 18.42
CA PRO A 64 6.14 5.00 18.11
C PRO A 64 6.66 6.08 17.14
N THR A 65 7.96 6.16 16.93
CA THR A 65 8.64 7.10 16.02
C THR A 65 8.89 6.52 14.63
N ASP A 66 8.74 5.20 14.46
CA ASP A 66 8.81 4.57 13.15
C ASP A 66 7.54 4.85 12.36
N ARG A 67 7.70 5.03 11.06
CA ARG A 67 6.57 5.35 10.17
C ARG A 67 6.80 4.82 8.77
N TRP A 68 5.71 4.70 8.03
CA TRP A 68 5.75 4.23 6.64
C TRP A 68 4.91 5.12 5.74
N SER A 69 5.26 5.11 4.46
CA SER A 69 4.51 5.79 3.40
C SER A 69 4.37 4.88 2.20
N LEU A 70 3.34 5.14 1.39
CA LEU A 70 3.13 4.47 0.12
C LEU A 70 2.81 5.50 -0.96
N THR A 71 3.57 5.43 -2.02
CA THR A 71 3.32 6.18 -3.25
C THR A 71 2.85 5.22 -4.35
N VAL A 72 1.78 5.58 -5.05
CA VAL A 72 1.25 4.85 -6.21
C VAL A 72 1.30 5.78 -7.41
N ASN A 73 2.05 5.41 -8.44
CA ASN A 73 2.24 6.21 -9.65
C ASN A 73 2.66 7.67 -9.40
N GLY A 74 3.55 7.89 -8.42
CA GLY A 74 4.03 9.22 -8.04
C GLY A 74 3.12 10.00 -7.08
N GLU A 75 1.90 9.52 -6.82
CA GLU A 75 0.99 10.12 -5.84
C GLU A 75 1.11 9.44 -4.48
N LYS A 76 1.25 10.23 -3.42
CA LYS A 76 1.37 9.72 -2.06
C LYS A 76 -0.01 9.36 -1.49
N VAL A 77 -0.27 8.06 -1.36
CA VAL A 77 -1.54 7.50 -0.87
C VAL A 77 -1.56 7.39 0.65
N PHE A 78 -0.44 6.94 1.22
CA PHE A 78 -0.22 6.92 2.67
C PHE A 78 0.98 7.81 2.97
N ASP A 79 0.81 8.77 3.88
CA ASP A 79 1.87 9.69 4.28
C ASP A 79 2.20 9.56 5.76
N SER A 80 3.43 9.12 6.04
CA SER A 80 4.01 9.16 7.38
C SER A 80 3.12 8.47 8.44
N VAL A 81 2.56 7.32 8.10
CA VAL A 81 1.72 6.53 9.01
C VAL A 81 2.60 5.89 10.07
N TYR A 82 2.43 6.31 11.33
CA TYR A 82 3.21 5.79 12.45
C TYR A 82 2.84 4.35 12.79
N THR A 83 3.85 3.56 13.13
CA THR A 83 3.60 2.19 13.59
C THR A 83 3.00 2.19 15.00
N LYS A 84 2.08 1.25 15.22
CA LYS A 84 1.47 0.97 16.53
C LYS A 84 2.15 -0.27 17.11
N ASP A 85 1.83 -0.63 18.36
CA ASP A 85 2.43 -1.81 19.03
C ASP A 85 2.04 -3.18 18.41
N LEU A 86 1.23 -3.18 17.35
CA LEU A 86 0.68 -4.34 16.68
C LEU A 86 0.68 -4.13 15.15
N PRO A 87 0.70 -5.22 14.35
CA PRO A 87 0.53 -5.11 12.90
C PRO A 87 -0.77 -4.38 12.53
N GLU A 88 -0.71 -3.57 11.47
CA GLU A 88 -1.85 -2.79 11.00
C GLU A 88 -2.23 -3.18 9.57
N GLY A 89 -3.53 -3.27 9.32
CA GLY A 89 -4.10 -3.33 7.97
C GLY A 89 -4.91 -2.07 7.69
N ALA A 90 -4.51 -1.30 6.69
CA ALA A 90 -5.24 -0.13 6.21
C ALA A 90 -6.12 -0.51 5.01
N PHE A 91 -7.42 -0.62 5.25
CA PHE A 91 -8.42 -0.85 4.21
C PHE A 91 -8.90 0.47 3.62
N LEU A 92 -8.86 0.57 2.29
CA LEU A 92 -9.27 1.78 1.58
C LEU A 92 -10.79 1.75 1.36
N VAL A 93 -11.44 2.89 1.61
CA VAL A 93 -12.89 3.05 1.35
C VAL A 93 -13.17 3.15 -0.15
N ALA A 94 -12.21 3.68 -0.92
CA ALA A 94 -12.23 3.70 -2.38
C ALA A 94 -11.07 2.84 -2.89
N VAL A 95 -11.32 2.01 -3.90
CA VAL A 95 -10.23 1.21 -4.49
C VAL A 95 -9.35 2.14 -5.33
N ILE A 96 -8.05 1.86 -5.36
CA ILE A 96 -7.09 2.63 -6.15
C ILE A 96 -6.73 1.82 -7.39
N PRO A 97 -7.15 2.22 -8.60
CA PRO A 97 -6.73 1.56 -9.83
C PRO A 97 -5.22 1.67 -9.99
N VAL A 98 -4.59 0.55 -10.36
CA VAL A 98 -3.17 0.50 -10.70
C VAL A 98 -3.04 -0.12 -12.09
N ALA A 99 -2.71 0.69 -13.09
CA ALA A 99 -2.49 0.19 -14.44
C ALA A 99 -1.18 -0.62 -14.54
N ALA A 100 -1.13 -1.55 -15.49
CA ALA A 100 0.09 -2.29 -15.80
C ALA A 100 1.26 -1.34 -16.06
N GLY A 101 2.42 -1.64 -15.48
CA GLY A 101 3.63 -0.82 -15.58
C GLY A 101 3.70 0.35 -14.58
N GLN A 102 2.64 0.64 -13.82
CA GLN A 102 2.69 1.65 -12.77
C GLN A 102 3.54 1.19 -11.57
N VAL A 103 4.18 2.17 -10.95
CA VAL A 103 5.12 1.97 -9.85
C VAL A 103 4.40 2.13 -8.52
N LEU A 104 4.54 1.13 -7.64
CA LEU A 104 4.26 1.27 -6.22
C LEU A 104 5.59 1.39 -5.47
N LYS A 105 5.69 2.41 -4.63
CA LYS A 105 6.88 2.67 -3.82
C LYS A 105 6.48 2.70 -2.35
N PHE A 106 6.91 1.70 -1.61
CA PHE A 106 6.79 1.67 -0.15
C PHE A 106 8.07 2.23 0.46
N SER A 107 7.94 3.07 1.48
CA SER A 107 9.06 3.57 2.26
C SER A 107 8.80 3.35 3.74
N PHE A 108 9.82 2.92 4.47
CA PHE A 108 9.79 2.77 5.91
C PHE A 108 10.93 3.57 6.53
N ASP A 109 10.58 4.44 7.46
CA ASP A 109 11.53 5.22 8.26
C ASP A 109 11.75 4.49 9.59
N ASN A 110 12.92 3.88 9.75
CA ASN A 110 13.37 3.30 11.01
C ASN A 110 14.07 4.39 11.82
N THR A 111 13.30 5.17 12.60
CA THR A 111 13.82 6.37 13.27
C THR A 111 14.71 6.01 14.45
N GLU A 112 14.40 4.92 15.16
CA GLU A 112 15.18 4.46 16.32
C GLU A 112 16.51 3.79 15.94
N GLY A 113 16.66 3.38 14.67
CA GLY A 113 17.91 2.78 14.18
C GLY A 113 18.21 1.36 14.68
N MET A 114 17.24 0.72 15.34
CA MET A 114 17.37 -0.67 15.80
C MET A 114 17.13 -1.65 14.66
N ALA A 115 17.86 -2.78 14.62
CA ALA A 115 17.60 -3.81 13.63
C ALA A 115 16.18 -4.36 13.74
N LYS A 116 15.54 -4.53 12.58
CA LYS A 116 14.19 -5.08 12.47
C LYS A 116 13.90 -5.58 11.07
N TYR A 117 12.90 -6.44 11.00
CA TYR A 117 12.24 -6.83 9.76
C TYR A 117 10.90 -6.12 9.67
N ILE A 118 10.61 -5.60 8.49
CA ILE A 118 9.31 -5.02 8.14
C ILE A 118 8.65 -5.95 7.12
N TRP A 119 7.50 -6.49 7.47
CA TRP A 119 6.65 -7.26 6.58
C TRP A 119 5.53 -6.39 6.11
N PHE A 120 5.28 -6.38 4.81
CA PHE A 120 4.12 -5.68 4.28
C PHE A 120 3.52 -6.44 3.12
N ASN A 121 2.21 -6.31 2.96
CA ASN A 121 1.51 -6.89 1.84
C ASN A 121 0.52 -5.92 1.23
N TYR A 122 0.48 -5.92 -0.08
CA TYR A 122 -0.58 -5.28 -0.85
C TYR A 122 -1.67 -6.31 -1.13
N GLN A 123 -2.92 -5.93 -0.92
CA GLN A 123 -4.07 -6.71 -1.37
C GLN A 123 -4.67 -6.03 -2.59
N PHE A 124 -4.65 -6.73 -3.71
CA PHE A 124 -5.22 -6.29 -4.97
C PHE A 124 -6.36 -7.19 -5.43
N LEU A 125 -7.17 -6.67 -6.34
CA LEU A 125 -7.86 -7.47 -7.33
C LEU A 125 -7.22 -7.26 -8.70
N LYS A 126 -7.17 -8.31 -9.52
CA LYS A 126 -6.70 -8.29 -10.91
C LYS A 126 -7.69 -8.98 -11.85
#